data_AF-A0A259DW66-F1
#
_entry.id   AF-A0A259DW66-F1
#
_cell.length_a   1.000
_cell.length_b   1.000
_cell.length_c   1.000
_cell.angle_alpha   90.00
_cell.angle_beta   90.00
_cell.angle_gamma   90.00
#
_symmetry.space_group_name_H-M   'P 1'
#
loop_
_entity.id
_entity.type
_entity.pdbx_description
1 polymer ?
#
loop_
_entity_poly.entity_id
_entity_poly.type
_entity_poly.pdbx_seq_one_letter_code
_entity_poly.pdbx_strand_id
1 'polypeptide(L)'
;MGRPVLPGAQSTSCEWTTDLGIVSPTMLEADQERLAVDFWLEKDRGRRFAMWALMYILGNAPDLDVAFKDAADQNAARDFMDMLGRVTDA
;
A
#
# COMPACT_ATOMS: atom_id res chain seq x y z
N MET A 1 43.08 -38.53 2.06
CA MET A 1 43.08 -37.14 2.57
C MET A 1 42.79 -36.21 1.37
N GLY A 2 41.56 -35.85 1.00
CA GLY A 2 40.32 -35.73 1.75
C GLY A 2 40.04 -34.29 2.19
N ARG A 3 40.18 -33.29 1.30
CA ARG A 3 39.60 -31.95 1.55
C ARG A 3 38.30 -31.84 0.75
N PRO A 4 37.14 -31.74 1.42
CA PRO A 4 35.85 -31.64 0.73
C PRO A 4 35.71 -30.29 0.04
N VAL A 5 35.18 -30.32 -1.18
CA VAL A 5 34.61 -29.17 -1.88
C VAL A 5 33.36 -28.72 -1.10
N LEU A 6 33.34 -27.46 -0.66
CA LEU A 6 32.15 -26.89 -0.02
C LEU A 6 31.11 -26.60 -1.10
N PRO A 7 29.86 -27.07 -0.95
CA PRO A 7 28.77 -26.75 -1.86
C PRO A 7 28.28 -25.32 -1.63
N GLY A 8 28.04 -24.60 -2.73
CA GLY A 8 27.10 -23.48 -2.78
C GLY A 8 27.34 -22.36 -1.76
N ALA A 9 28.32 -21.49 -2.03
CA ALA A 9 28.17 -20.09 -1.65
C ALA A 9 27.07 -19.50 -2.55
N GLN A 10 25.83 -19.82 -2.20
CA GLN A 10 24.64 -19.18 -2.71
C GLN A 10 24.79 -17.68 -2.43
N SER A 11 25.03 -16.92 -3.50
CA SER A 11 24.73 -15.49 -3.54
C SER A 11 23.34 -15.34 -2.97
N THR A 12 23.25 -14.84 -1.74
CA THR A 12 22.03 -14.23 -1.24
C THR A 12 21.80 -13.01 -2.10
N SER A 13 21.21 -13.27 -3.27
CA SER A 13 20.53 -12.30 -4.09
C SER A 13 19.59 -11.57 -3.14
N CYS A 14 19.78 -10.26 -3.01
CA CYS A 14 18.81 -9.42 -2.35
C CYS A 14 17.50 -9.60 -3.14
N GLU A 15 16.62 -10.44 -2.62
CA GLU A 15 15.24 -10.60 -3.05
C GLU A 15 14.50 -9.32 -2.64
N TRP A 16 14.73 -8.24 -3.38
CA TRP A 16 13.70 -7.23 -3.52
C TRP A 16 12.89 -7.72 -4.72
N THR A 17 11.87 -8.53 -4.45
CA THR A 17 10.95 -8.95 -5.50
C THR A 17 10.33 -7.68 -6.08
N THR A 18 10.77 -7.32 -7.28
CA THR A 18 10.24 -6.18 -8.07
C THR A 18 9.13 -6.70 -8.99
N ASP A 19 8.53 -7.83 -8.63
CA ASP A 19 7.44 -8.43 -9.36
C ASP A 19 6.15 -8.23 -8.56
N LEU A 20 5.41 -7.18 -8.96
CA LEU A 20 4.06 -6.92 -8.45
C LEU A 20 3.01 -7.89 -9.02
N GLY A 21 3.41 -8.78 -9.96
CA GLY A 21 2.55 -9.79 -10.56
C GLY A 21 2.37 -11.05 -9.71
N ILE A 22 3.25 -11.28 -8.73
CA ILE A 22 3.23 -12.40 -7.77
C ILE A 22 2.63 -11.96 -6.41
N VAL A 23 1.89 -10.84 -6.35
CA VAL A 23 1.19 -10.46 -5.11
C VAL A 23 0.00 -11.40 -4.90
N SER A 24 0.20 -12.40 -4.04
CA SER A 24 -0.88 -13.26 -3.55
C SER A 24 -1.88 -12.40 -2.75
N PRO A 25 -3.20 -12.68 -2.78
CA PRO A 25 -4.19 -11.92 -2.01
C PRO A 25 -3.86 -11.89 -0.51
N THR A 26 -3.25 -12.95 0.02
CA THR A 26 -2.78 -13.02 1.42
C THR A 26 -1.58 -12.11 1.71
N MET A 27 -0.77 -11.78 0.70
CA MET A 27 0.30 -10.80 0.82
C MET A 27 -0.25 -9.37 0.74
N LEU A 28 -1.36 -9.18 0.01
CA LEU A 28 -2.11 -7.93 -0.01
C LEU A 28 -2.68 -7.61 1.38
N GLU A 29 -3.22 -8.59 2.10
CA GLU A 29 -3.72 -8.42 3.48
C GLU A 29 -2.61 -8.04 4.47
N ALA A 30 -1.44 -8.67 4.37
CA ALA A 30 -0.30 -8.32 5.22
C ALA A 30 0.30 -6.94 4.88
N ASP A 31 0.24 -6.53 3.62
CA ASP A 31 0.67 -5.20 3.18
C ASP A 31 -0.36 -4.12 3.57
N GLN A 32 -1.66 -4.45 3.55
CA GLN A 32 -2.74 -3.58 4.00
C GLN A 32 -2.58 -3.15 5.47
N GLU A 33 -2.20 -4.06 6.37
CA GLU A 33 -1.94 -3.71 7.77
C GLU A 33 -0.74 -2.76 7.91
N ARG A 34 0.33 -2.98 7.13
CA ARG A 34 1.52 -2.11 7.13
C ARG A 34 1.21 -0.73 6.57
N LEU A 35 0.51 -0.69 5.43
CA LEU A 35 0.04 0.53 4.80
C LEU A 35 -0.85 1.33 5.75
N ALA A 36 -1.75 0.68 6.50
CA ALA A 36 -2.59 1.33 7.51
C ALA A 36 -1.74 1.92 8.66
N VAL A 37 -0.73 1.20 9.14
CA VAL A 37 0.20 1.71 10.17
C VAL A 37 0.98 2.93 9.66
N ASP A 38 1.53 2.85 8.45
CA ASP A 38 2.25 3.96 7.82
C ASP A 38 1.33 5.17 7.59
N PHE A 39 0.07 4.92 7.24
CA PHE A 39 -0.96 5.95 7.08
C PHE A 39 -1.23 6.71 8.38
N TRP A 40 -1.25 6.01 9.52
CA TRP A 40 -1.41 6.64 10.84
C TRP A 40 -0.19 7.45 11.27
N LEU A 41 1.02 7.04 10.84
CA LEU A 41 2.26 7.73 11.18
C LEU A 41 2.49 9.00 10.34
N GLU A 42 1.97 9.01 9.12
CA GLU A 42 2.15 10.11 8.16
C GLU A 42 1.56 11.43 8.70
N LYS A 43 2.36 12.50 8.65
CA LYS A 43 1.99 13.84 9.18
C LYS A 43 1.65 14.83 8.08
N ASP A 44 2.15 14.60 6.88
CA ASP A 44 1.86 15.45 5.73
C ASP A 44 0.47 15.15 5.18
N ARG A 45 -0.35 16.19 5.00
CA ARG A 45 -1.74 16.05 4.57
C ARG A 45 -1.86 15.48 3.16
N GLY A 46 -0.99 15.93 2.24
CA GLY A 46 -1.00 15.49 0.85
C GLY A 46 -0.57 14.04 0.69
N ARG A 47 0.50 13.64 1.40
CA ARG A 47 0.96 12.25 1.41
C ARG A 47 -0.06 11.31 2.04
N ARG A 48 -0.70 11.73 3.14
CA ARG A 48 -1.79 10.99 3.76
C ARG A 48 -2.95 10.79 2.77
N PHE A 49 -3.37 11.84 2.08
CA PHE A 49 -4.42 11.75 1.06
C PHE A 49 -4.06 10.76 -0.06
N ALA A 50 -2.85 10.85 -0.62
CA ALA A 50 -2.41 9.95 -1.68
C ALA A 50 -2.41 8.48 -1.23
N MET A 51 -1.98 8.21 0.01
CA MET A 51 -1.95 6.87 0.57
C MET A 51 -3.35 6.33 0.86
N TRP A 52 -4.26 7.18 1.35
CA TRP A 52 -5.68 6.83 1.47
C TRP A 52 -6.34 6.52 0.12
N ALA A 53 -6.08 7.35 -0.90
CA ALA A 53 -6.62 7.15 -2.24
C ALA A 53 -6.18 5.81 -2.84
N LEU A 54 -4.91 5.41 -2.62
CA LEU A 54 -4.41 4.10 -3.00
C LEU A 54 -5.16 2.96 -2.28
N MET A 55 -5.36 3.08 -0.96
CA MET A 55 -6.14 2.09 -0.19
C MET A 55 -7.60 2.02 -0.65
N TYR A 56 -8.18 3.15 -1.07
CA TYR A 56 -9.55 3.23 -1.54
C TYR A 56 -9.72 2.44 -2.84
N ILE A 57 -8.80 2.62 -3.79
CA ILE A 57 -8.77 1.85 -5.03
C ILE A 57 -8.55 0.35 -4.75
N LEU A 58 -7.76 0.02 -3.73
CA LEU A 58 -7.50 -1.35 -3.31
C LEU A 58 -8.65 -1.98 -2.49
N GLY A 59 -9.67 -1.20 -2.12
CA GLY A 59 -10.86 -1.66 -1.40
C GLY A 59 -10.71 -1.76 0.13
N ASN A 60 -9.69 -1.14 0.73
CA ASN A 60 -9.39 -1.21 2.17
C ASN A 60 -9.26 0.17 2.83
N ALA A 61 -9.78 1.23 2.20
CA ALA A 61 -9.69 2.56 2.78
C ALA A 61 -10.51 2.69 4.07
N PRO A 62 -9.96 3.31 5.13
CA PRO A 62 -10.73 3.72 6.30
C PRO A 62 -11.71 4.85 5.96
N ASP A 63 -12.80 4.94 6.73
CA ASP A 63 -13.79 6.03 6.60
C ASP A 63 -13.13 7.42 6.72
N LEU A 64 -13.71 8.40 6.02
CA LEU A 64 -13.15 9.76 5.95
C LEU A 64 -12.98 10.43 7.31
N ASP A 65 -13.94 10.23 8.21
CA ASP A 65 -13.92 10.79 9.56
C ASP A 65 -12.86 10.14 10.46
N VAL A 66 -12.41 8.93 10.11
CA VAL A 66 -11.33 8.21 10.78
C VAL A 66 -9.99 8.59 10.16
N ALA A 67 -9.94 8.68 8.83
CA ALA A 67 -8.74 8.98 8.04
C ALA A 67 -8.26 10.44 8.19
N PHE A 68 -9.20 11.39 8.22
CA PHE A 68 -8.91 12.81 8.16
C PHE A 68 -9.62 13.57 9.29
N LYS A 69 -8.85 14.39 10.00
CA LYS A 69 -9.36 15.24 11.09
C LYS A 69 -9.95 16.56 10.58
N ASP A 70 -9.48 17.04 9.44
CA ASP A 70 -9.86 18.32 8.89
C ASP A 70 -10.96 18.14 7.82
N ALA A 71 -12.00 18.97 7.89
CA ALA A 71 -13.11 18.91 6.94
C ALA A 71 -12.70 19.16 5.48
N ALA A 72 -11.64 19.95 5.25
CA ALA A 72 -11.10 20.19 3.92
C ALA A 72 -10.52 18.91 3.28
N ASP A 73 -9.79 18.11 4.06
CA ASP A 73 -9.21 16.86 3.58
C ASP A 73 -10.30 15.81 3.33
N GLN A 74 -11.34 15.78 4.19
CA GLN A 74 -12.51 14.96 3.94
C GLN A 74 -13.24 15.37 2.65
N ASN A 75 -13.37 16.67 2.38
CA ASN A 75 -14.00 17.14 1.14
C ASN A 75 -13.20 16.72 -0.09
N ALA A 76 -11.87 16.88 -0.05
CA ALA A 76 -11.00 16.42 -1.13
C ALA A 76 -11.15 14.91 -1.40
N ALA A 77 -11.31 14.10 -0.35
CA ALA A 77 -11.58 12.68 -0.49
C ALA A 77 -12.96 12.37 -1.06
N ARG A 78 -14.00 13.14 -0.69
CA ARG A 78 -15.33 13.06 -1.32
C ARG A 78 -15.29 13.40 -2.80
N ASP A 79 -14.59 14.47 -3.16
CA ASP A 79 -14.41 14.89 -4.55
C ASP A 79 -13.68 13.82 -5.38
N PHE A 80 -12.69 13.14 -4.79
CA PHE A 80 -11.99 12.02 -5.43
C PHE A 80 -12.90 10.81 -5.64
N MET A 81 -13.72 10.43 -4.66
CA MET A 81 -14.66 9.31 -4.80
C MET A 81 -15.72 9.60 -5.89
N ASP A 82 -16.25 10.82 -5.93
CA ASP A 82 -17.18 11.27 -6.96
C ASP A 82 -16.52 11.27 -8.35
N MET A 83 -15.27 11.73 -8.47
CA MET A 83 -14.49 11.64 -9.70
C MET A 83 -14.28 10.19 -10.15
N LEU A 84 -13.90 9.28 -9.24
CA LEU A 84 -13.72 7.86 -9.57
C LEU A 84 -15.02 7.22 -10.02
N GLY A 85 -16.14 7.51 -9.34
CA GLY A 85 -17.46 7.02 -9.74
C GLY A 85 -17.81 7.38 -11.18
N ARG A 86 -17.51 8.62 -11.60
CA ARG A 86 -17.68 9.06 -13.00
C ARG A 86 -16.79 8.33 -13.98
N VAL A 87 -15.55 8.00 -13.60
CA VAL A 87 -14.61 7.27 -14.47
C VAL A 87 -15.04 5.81 -14.65
N THR A 88 -15.61 5.19 -13.62
CA THR A 88 -16.04 3.79 -13.65
C THR A 88 -17.42 3.57 -14.28
N ASP A 89 -18.26 4.61 -14.35
CA ASP A 89 -19.60 4.58 -14.98
C ASP A 89 -19.58 4.96 -16.48
N ALA A 90 -18.43 5.41 -16.99
CA ALA A 90 -18.21 5.77 -18.39
C ALA A 90 -17.72 4.59 -19.23
#